data_AF-A0A6G2D795-F1
#
_entry.id   AF-A0A6G2D795-F1
#
_cell.length_a   1.000
_cell.length_b   1.000
_cell.length_c   1.000
_cell.angle_alpha   90.00
_cell.angle_beta   90.00
_cell.angle_gamma   90.00
#
_symmetry.space_group_name_H-M   'P 1'
#
loop_
_entity.id
_entity.type
_entity.pdbx_description
1 polymer ?
#
loop_
_entity_poly.entity_id
_entity_poly.type
_entity_poly.pdbx_seq_one_letter_code
_entity_poly.pdbx_strand_id
1 'polypeptide(L)' 'ILVPFLPYHLLSAYISQLDIHEHFDCVQYQGGNPGMSGGGIFNANGEVIGVHQNGAQNRSGGLILSPTQLAWIKSII' A
#
# COMPACT_ATOMS: atom_id res chain seq x y z
N ILE A 1 16.37 7.00 2.20
CA ILE A 1 16.14 8.24 2.99
C ILE A 1 15.64 7.81 4.35
N LEU A 2 16.40 8.08 5.41
CA LEU A 2 16.06 7.71 6.78
C LEU A 2 15.13 8.80 7.35
N VAL A 3 13.84 8.48 7.51
CA VAL A 3 12.90 9.36 8.22
C VAL A 3 12.91 8.94 9.70
N PRO A 4 13.14 9.86 10.65
CA PRO A 4 13.27 9.53 12.06
C PRO A 4 11.93 9.07 12.66
N PHE A 5 12.00 8.36 13.79
CA PHE A 5 10.87 7.90 14.59
C PHE A 5 10.00 9.07 15.09
N LEU A 6 9.10 9.56 14.25
CA LEU A 6 8.06 10.49 14.65
C LEU A 6 6.90 9.71 15.30
N PRO A 7 6.32 10.21 16.41
CA PRO A 7 5.04 9.73 16.93
C PRO A 7 3.97 9.69 15.83
N TYR A 8 3.09 8.67 15.85
CA TYR A 8 2.07 8.43 14.82
C TYR A 8 1.26 9.69 14.42
N HIS A 9 0.90 10.53 15.39
CA HIS A 9 0.16 11.77 15.13
C HIS A 9 0.97 12.84 14.39
N LEU A 10 2.30 12.90 14.58
CA LEU A 10 3.21 13.80 13.86
C LEU A 10 3.59 13.24 12.49
N LEU A 11 3.67 11.92 12.34
CA LEU A 11 3.84 11.27 11.05
C LEU A 11 2.62 11.51 10.15
N SER A 12 1.41 11.37 10.69
CA SER A 12 0.17 11.68 9.96
C SER A 12 0.11 13.14 9.53
N ALA A 13 0.53 14.07 10.38
CA ALA A 13 0.59 15.49 10.06
C ALA A 13 1.66 15.79 8.97
N TYR A 14 2.85 15.19 9.05
CA TYR A 14 3.90 15.33 8.04
C TYR A 14 3.49 14.78 6.67
N ILE A 15 2.87 13.60 6.64
CA ILE A 15 2.32 12.99 5.41
C ILE A 15 1.24 13.88 4.80
N SER A 16 0.38 14.50 5.63
CA SER A 16 -0.66 15.43 5.16
C SER A 16 -0.11 16.73 4.57
N GLN A 17 1.09 17.16 4.99
CA GLN A 17 1.77 18.35 4.44
C GLN A 17 2.49 18.08 3.11
N LEU A 18 2.68 16.81 2.74
CA LEU A 18 3.33 16.41 1.48
C LEU A 18 2.38 16.39 0.28
N ASP A 19 1.17 16.95 0.40
CA ASP A 19 0.14 16.92 -0.65
C ASP A 19 -0.25 15.49 -1.08
N ILE A 20 -0.06 14.51 -0.18
CA ILE A 20 -0.52 13.13 -0.38
C ILE A 20 -2.02 13.10 -0.09
N HIS A 21 -2.81 13.42 -1.11
CA HIS A 21 -4.25 13.68 -1.00
C HIS A 21 -5.15 12.43 -0.91
N GLU A 22 -4.58 11.23 -0.73
CA GLU A 22 -5.34 9.97 -0.77
C GLU A 22 -4.89 9.03 0.36
N HIS A 23 -5.85 8.48 1.10
CA HIS A 23 -5.61 7.50 2.15
C HIS A 23 -5.05 6.21 1.52
N PHE A 24 -3.90 5.73 2.00
CA PHE A 24 -3.36 4.42 1.63
C PHE A 24 -3.57 3.47 2.79
N ASP A 25 -4.27 2.36 2.56
CA ASP A 25 -4.46 1.34 3.57
C ASP A 25 -3.35 0.30 3.46
N CYS A 26 -2.54 0.19 4.52
CA CYS A 26 -1.56 -0.87 4.65
C CYS A 26 -2.27 -2.15 5.11
N VAL A 27 -2.15 -3.21 4.31
CA VAL A 27 -2.67 -4.54 4.69
C VAL A 27 -1.55 -5.48 5.06
N GLN A 28 -1.83 -6.37 6.01
CA GLN A 28 -0.97 -7.50 6.35
C GLN A 28 -1.72 -8.80 6.13
N TYR A 29 -1.00 -9.81 5.63
CA TYR A 29 -1.53 -11.14 5.39
C TYR A 29 -0.42 -12.19 5.51
N GLN A 30 -0.82 -13.45 5.68
CA GLN A 30 0.10 -14.57 5.82
C GLN A 30 0.60 -15.04 4.44
N GLY A 31 1.81 -15.59 4.44
CA GLY A 31 2.49 -16.04 3.23
C GLY A 31 3.23 -14.92 2.51
N GLY A 32 4.12 -15.30 1.61
CA GLY A 32 5.01 -14.39 0.89
C GLY A 32 6.33 -15.07 0.57
N ASN A 33 6.76 -14.98 -0.69
CA ASN A 33 8.03 -15.49 -1.17
C ASN A 33 8.84 -14.34 -1.79
N PRO A 34 10.18 -14.43 -1.77
CA PRO A 34 11.02 -13.53 -2.56
C PRO A 34 10.55 -13.51 -4.02
N GLY A 35 10.44 -12.30 -4.60
CA GLY A 35 9.97 -12.10 -5.98
C GLY A 35 8.48 -11.81 -6.13
N MET A 36 7.69 -11.77 -5.06
CA MET A 36 6.25 -11.42 -5.11
C MET A 36 5.96 -9.90 -5.08
N SER A 37 6.96 -9.06 -4.80
CA SER A 37 6.81 -7.59 -4.83
C SER A 37 6.34 -7.11 -6.18
N GLY A 38 5.37 -6.19 -6.18
CA GLY A 38 4.68 -5.73 -7.39
C GLY A 38 3.48 -6.59 -7.80
N GLY A 39 3.28 -7.77 -7.20
CA GLY A 39 2.12 -8.61 -7.47
C GLY A 39 0.81 -7.97 -7.03
N GLY A 40 -0.27 -8.20 -7.80
CA GLY A 40 -1.60 -7.70 -7.48
C GLY A 40 -2.17 -8.32 -6.22
N ILE A 41 -2.83 -7.50 -5.40
CA ILE A 41 -3.71 -7.96 -4.33
C ILE A 41 -5.13 -7.99 -4.88
N PHE A 42 -5.79 -9.14 -4.75
CA PHE A 42 -7.10 -9.38 -5.35
C PHE A 42 -8.19 -9.43 -4.27
N ASN A 43 -9.35 -8.85 -4.56
CA ASN A 43 -10.55 -9.07 -3.76
C ASN A 43 -11.19 -10.43 -4.08
N ALA A 44 -12.27 -10.78 -3.37
CA ALA A 44 -13.00 -12.03 -3.58
C ALA A 44 -13.59 -12.19 -4.99
N ASN A 45 -13.75 -11.08 -5.73
CA ASN A 45 -14.24 -11.08 -7.11
C ASN A 45 -13.12 -11.23 -8.15
N GLY A 46 -11.85 -11.30 -7.73
CA GLY A 46 -10.70 -11.37 -8.63
C GLY A 46 -10.28 -10.01 -9.20
N GLU A 47 -10.70 -8.90 -8.61
CA GLU A 47 -10.29 -7.55 -9.02
C GLU A 47 -9.02 -7.13 -8.31
N VAL A 48 -8.08 -6.51 -9.04
CA VAL A 48 -6.86 -5.93 -8.44
C VAL A 48 -7.24 -4.69 -7.65
N ILE A 49 -7.00 -4.73 -6.35
CA ILE A 49 -7.29 -3.63 -5.40
C ILE A 49 -6.02 -3.08 -4.74
N GLY A 50 -4.86 -3.65 -5.03
CA GLY A 50 -3.64 -3.30 -4.32
C GLY A 50 -2.39 -3.95 -4.88
N VAL A 51 -1.27 -3.67 -4.24
CA VAL A 51 0.05 -4.14 -4.64
C VAL A 51 0.80 -4.72 -3.44
N HIS A 52 1.37 -5.91 -3.61
CA HIS A 52 2.29 -6.55 -2.69
C HIS A 52 3.60 -5.74 -2.62
N GLN A 53 4.06 -5.35 -1.42
CA GLN A 53 5.27 -4.55 -1.29
C GLN A 53 6.43 -5.29 -0.63
N ASN A 54 6.23 -6.06 0.44
CA ASN A 54 7.30 -6.86 1.05
C ASN A 54 6.74 -7.88 2.05
N GLY A 55 7.51 -8.92 2.37
CA GLY A 55 7.20 -9.84 3.47
C GLY A 55 8.40 -10.21 4.34
N ALA A 56 8.12 -10.45 5.62
CA ALA A 56 8.99 -11.16 6.54
C ALA A 56 8.54 -12.63 6.65
N GLN A 57 9.33 -13.50 7.29
CA GLN A 57 9.01 -14.93 7.42
C GLN A 57 7.57 -15.13 7.94
N ASN A 58 6.71 -15.71 7.09
CA ASN A 58 5.29 -15.97 7.30
C ASN A 58 4.34 -14.76 7.41
N ARG A 59 4.79 -13.55 7.05
CA ARG A 59 3.93 -12.36 7.01
C ARG A 59 4.33 -11.39 5.91
N SER A 60 3.40 -11.11 5.00
CA SER A 60 3.54 -10.08 3.99
C SER A 60 2.67 -8.87 4.27
N GLY A 61 3.00 -7.79 3.57
CA GLY A 61 2.18 -6.61 3.52
C GLY A 61 2.16 -5.99 2.13
N GLY A 62 1.17 -5.13 1.94
CA GLY A 62 0.99 -4.38 0.72
C GLY A 62 0.10 -3.18 0.96
N LEU A 63 -0.14 -2.48 -0.15
CA LEU A 63 -0.95 -1.27 -0.17
C LEU A 63 -2.26 -1.59 -0.88
N ILE A 64 -3.38 -1.25 -0.26
CA ILE A 64 -4.67 -1.18 -0.94
C ILE A 64 -4.81 0.22 -1.52
N LEU A 65 -5.17 0.27 -2.79
CA LEU A 65 -5.35 1.49 -3.53
C LEU A 65 -6.75 2.04 -3.24
N SER A 66 -6.85 3.35 -3.03
CA SER A 66 -8.13 4.01 -2.90
C SER A 66 -8.93 3.96 -4.22
N PRO A 67 -10.25 4.15 -4.19
CA PRO A 67 -11.06 4.26 -5.39
C PRO A 67 -10.54 5.32 -6.38
N THR A 68 -10.08 6.48 -5.88
CA THR A 68 -9.52 7.54 -6.73
C THR A 68 -8.22 7.10 -7.40
N GLN A 69 -7.33 6.42 -6.67
CA GLN A 69 -6.08 5.90 -7.22
C GLN A 69 -6.33 4.84 -8.28
N LEU A 70 -7.26 3.93 -8.02
CA LEU A 70 -7.69 2.92 -9.00
C LEU A 70 -8.29 3.58 -10.25
N ALA A 71 -9.11 4.61 -10.09
CA ALA A 71 -9.69 5.36 -11.20
C ALA A 71 -8.60 6.10 -12.01
N TRP A 72 -7.64 6.71 -11.34
CA TRP A 72 -6.52 7.38 -11.99
C TRP A 72 -5.66 6.40 -12.80
N ILE A 73 -5.28 5.25 -12.23
CA ILE A 73 -4.53 4.22 -12.96
C ILE A 73 -5.30 3.76 -14.21
N LYS A 74 -6.61 3.52 -14.08
CA LYS A 74 -7.47 3.12 -15.20
C LYS A 74 -7.59 4.19 -16.29
N SER A 75 -7.33 5.46 -15.98
CA SER A 75 -7.37 6.55 -16.96
C SER A 75 -6.09 6.68 -17.80
N ILE A 76 -5.00 6.02 -17.40
CA ILE A 76 -3.68 6.16 -18.05
C ILE A 76 -3.19 4.88 -18.76
N ILE A 77 -4.00 3.83 -18.77
CA ILE A 77 -3.77 2.56 -19.48
C ILE A 77 -4.87 2.32 -20.52
#